data_AF-A0A5D6WPL7-F1
#
_entry.id   AF-A0A5D6WPL7-F1
#
_cell.length_a   1.000
_cell.length_b   1.000
_cell.length_c   1.000
_cell.angle_alpha   90.00
_cell.angle_beta   90.00
_cell.angle_gamma   90.00
#
_symmetry.space_group_name_H-M   'P 1'
#
loop_
_entity.id
_entity.type
_entity.pdbx_description
1 polymer ?
#
loop_
_entity_poly.entity_id
_entity_poly.type
_entity_poly.pdbx_seq_one_letter_code
_entity_poly.pdbx_strand_id
1 'polypeptide(L)'
;MELFPPLVAGVLIVLIGVLSVVSLVGVAYNWSVIISGRKQFNKIAELEKEVAALKQDVKVLKARLSAEATAAQAEAEAKEAEQALEQEAILAEKQKEVWHAFLADYNNLAASMDVPKAQQACEAFVKTNELEVFVCTDHAAQENGQAMPQFAAVEDIAQSTYWAWPVPEAVGAYIVVPNPLHPYDQQLHNEGGMKETFASNYEQGECREIQVRLPAKFQKRNGQWKIIQPGVIRIK
;
A
#
# COMPACT_ATOMS: atom_id res chain seq x y z
N MET A 1 -50.99 -108.23 -20.07
CA MET A 1 -50.25 -107.06 -19.57
C MET A 1 -51.18 -105.87 -19.66
N GLU A 2 -51.90 -105.58 -18.59
CA GLU A 2 -52.65 -104.32 -18.50
C GLU A 2 -52.05 -103.56 -17.33
N LEU A 3 -51.13 -102.67 -17.66
CA LEU A 3 -50.47 -101.79 -16.71
C LEU A 3 -51.51 -100.78 -16.21
N PHE A 4 -52.00 -101.02 -15.00
CA PHE A 4 -52.78 -100.14 -14.11
C PHE A 4 -54.33 -100.28 -14.12
N PRO A 5 -54.97 -100.29 -12.91
CA PRO A 5 -56.43 -100.24 -12.75
C PRO A 5 -57.04 -98.96 -13.34
N PRO A 6 -58.29 -98.97 -13.83
CA PRO A 6 -58.95 -97.80 -14.44
C PRO A 6 -59.03 -96.58 -13.50
N LEU A 7 -59.09 -96.79 -12.17
CA LEU A 7 -59.05 -95.73 -11.18
C LEU A 7 -57.69 -95.03 -11.10
N VAL A 8 -56.58 -95.77 -11.25
CA VAL A 8 -55.21 -95.22 -11.18
C VAL A 8 -54.90 -94.38 -12.42
N ALA A 9 -55.39 -94.80 -13.60
CA ALA A 9 -55.28 -94.01 -14.82
C ALA A 9 -55.99 -92.65 -14.72
N GLY A 10 -57.19 -92.62 -14.12
CA GLY A 10 -57.92 -91.37 -13.86
C GLY A 10 -57.17 -90.42 -12.92
N VAL A 11 -56.58 -90.93 -11.84
CA VAL A 11 -55.80 -90.13 -10.89
C VAL A 11 -54.53 -89.55 -11.52
N LEU A 12 -53.82 -90.32 -12.35
CA LEU A 12 -52.63 -89.84 -13.06
C LEU A 12 -52.94 -88.71 -14.05
N ILE A 13 -54.03 -88.80 -14.80
CA ILE A 13 -54.44 -87.73 -15.74
C ILE A 13 -54.76 -86.44 -14.97
N VAL A 14 -55.46 -86.55 -13.84
CA VAL A 14 -55.75 -85.39 -12.97
C VAL A 14 -54.46 -84.77 -12.44
N LEU A 15 -53.50 -85.57 -11.99
CA LEU A 15 -52.21 -85.06 -11.51
C LEU A 15 -51.40 -84.35 -12.59
N ILE A 16 -51.35 -84.90 -13.81
CA ILE A 16 -50.68 -84.26 -14.95
C ILE A 16 -51.38 -82.93 -15.30
N GLY A 17 -52.72 -82.92 -15.28
CA GLY A 17 -53.52 -81.71 -15.45
C GLY A 17 -53.16 -80.64 -14.42
N VAL A 18 -53.16 -80.99 -13.13
CA VAL A 18 -52.81 -80.06 -12.04
C VAL A 18 -51.37 -79.55 -12.19
N LEU A 19 -50.41 -80.42 -12.47
CA LEU A 19 -49.00 -80.03 -12.66
C LEU A 19 -48.81 -79.09 -13.86
N SER A 20 -49.50 -79.33 -14.96
CA SER A 20 -49.44 -78.45 -16.14
C SER A 20 -49.97 -77.05 -15.84
N VAL A 21 -51.07 -76.95 -15.09
CA VAL A 21 -51.66 -75.67 -14.68
C VAL A 21 -50.73 -74.92 -13.72
N VAL A 22 -50.15 -75.62 -12.74
CA VAL A 22 -49.19 -75.02 -11.80
C VAL A 22 -47.95 -74.50 -12.52
N SER A 23 -47.41 -75.28 -13.48
CA SER A 23 -46.27 -74.85 -14.30
C SER A 23 -46.60 -73.61 -15.13
N LEU A 24 -47.78 -73.59 -15.77
CA LEU A 24 -48.23 -72.46 -16.58
C LEU A 24 -48.41 -71.18 -15.75
N VAL A 25 -48.98 -71.31 -14.54
CA VAL A 25 -49.09 -70.19 -13.58
C VAL A 25 -47.70 -69.71 -13.14
N GLY A 26 -46.76 -70.62 -12.87
CA GLY A 26 -45.38 -70.29 -12.52
C GLY A 26 -44.65 -69.52 -13.62
N VAL A 27 -44.78 -69.95 -14.88
CA VAL A 27 -44.21 -69.26 -16.04
C VAL A 27 -44.86 -67.90 -16.26
N ALA A 28 -46.20 -67.81 -16.14
CA ALA A 28 -46.93 -66.55 -16.27
C ALA A 28 -46.53 -65.54 -15.17
N TYR A 29 -46.36 -66.01 -13.93
CA TYR A 29 -45.90 -65.19 -12.82
C TYR A 29 -44.47 -64.68 -13.06
N ASN A 30 -43.55 -65.57 -13.47
CA ASN A 30 -42.17 -65.18 -13.76
C ASN A 30 -42.10 -64.16 -14.93
N TRP A 31 -42.87 -64.37 -15.99
CA TRP A 31 -42.99 -63.41 -17.09
C TRP A 31 -43.52 -62.06 -16.60
N SER A 32 -44.57 -62.07 -15.77
CA SER A 32 -45.12 -60.85 -15.17
C SER A 32 -44.09 -60.10 -14.32
N VAL A 33 -43.26 -60.81 -13.56
CA VAL A 33 -42.16 -60.21 -12.80
C VAL A 33 -41.13 -59.57 -13.74
N ILE A 34 -40.70 -60.27 -14.80
CA ILE A 34 -39.75 -59.74 -15.79
C ILE A 34 -40.29 -58.50 -16.50
N ILE A 35 -41.57 -58.49 -16.89
CA ILE A 35 -42.18 -57.34 -17.59
C ILE A 35 -42.39 -56.15 -16.65
N SER A 36 -42.68 -56.41 -15.38
CA SER A 36 -42.77 -55.38 -14.35
C SER A 36 -41.40 -54.75 -14.04
N GLY A 37 -40.32 -55.54 -14.10
CA GLY A 37 -38.95 -55.07 -13.94
C GLY A 37 -38.53 -54.06 -15.02
N ARG A 38 -38.97 -54.24 -16.28
CA ARG A 38 -38.69 -53.29 -17.39
C ARG A 38 -39.16 -51.86 -17.10
N LYS A 39 -40.28 -51.69 -16.39
CA LYS A 39 -40.76 -50.34 -16.00
C LYS A 39 -39.83 -49.67 -14.98
N GLN A 40 -39.24 -50.45 -14.07
CA GLN A 40 -38.28 -49.94 -13.10
C GLN A 40 -36.97 -49.56 -13.78
N PHE A 41 -36.50 -50.35 -14.75
CA PHE A 41 -35.31 -50.02 -15.55
C PHE A 41 -35.46 -48.72 -16.34
N ASN A 42 -36.64 -48.43 -16.90
CA ASN A 42 -36.88 -47.17 -17.59
C ASN A 42 -36.82 -45.96 -16.64
N LYS A 43 -37.34 -46.10 -15.41
CA LYS A 43 -37.24 -45.05 -14.38
C LYS A 43 -35.78 -44.82 -13.95
N ILE A 44 -34.99 -45.89 -13.84
CA ILE A 44 -33.56 -45.78 -13.53
C ILE A 44 -32.84 -45.01 -14.64
N ALA A 45 -33.10 -45.31 -15.91
CA ALA A 45 -32.51 -44.59 -17.04
C ALA A 45 -32.94 -43.11 -17.10
N GLU A 46 -34.17 -42.79 -16.73
CA GLU A 46 -34.66 -41.41 -16.62
C GLU A 46 -33.98 -40.65 -15.47
N LEU A 47 -33.87 -41.28 -14.30
CA LEU A 47 -33.15 -40.73 -13.15
C LEU A 47 -31.66 -40.50 -13.44
N GLU A 48 -31.00 -41.39 -14.18
CA GLU A 48 -29.61 -41.19 -14.60
C GLU A 48 -29.45 -39.95 -15.48
N LYS A 49 -30.42 -39.71 -16.39
CA LYS A 49 -30.44 -38.52 -17.25
C LYS A 49 -30.69 -37.25 -16.44
N GLU A 50 -31.62 -37.28 -15.49
CA GLU A 50 -31.89 -36.16 -14.59
C GLU A 50 -30.66 -35.84 -13.72
N VAL A 51 -30.01 -36.85 -13.15
CA VAL A 51 -28.77 -36.66 -12.36
C VAL A 51 -27.65 -36.07 -13.22
N ALA A 52 -27.52 -36.51 -14.49
CA ALA A 52 -26.55 -35.94 -15.41
C ALA A 52 -26.83 -34.45 -15.72
N ALA A 53 -28.11 -34.10 -15.93
CA ALA A 53 -28.53 -32.72 -16.14
C ALA A 53 -28.28 -31.84 -14.90
N LEU A 54 -28.69 -32.31 -13.71
CA LEU A 54 -28.46 -31.60 -12.45
C LEU A 54 -26.96 -31.40 -12.18
N LYS A 55 -26.12 -32.39 -12.48
CA LYS A 55 -24.67 -32.28 -12.34
C LYS A 55 -24.08 -31.19 -13.26
N GLN A 56 -24.62 -31.05 -14.46
CA GLN A 56 -24.22 -29.99 -15.38
C GLN A 56 -24.65 -28.61 -14.87
N ASP A 57 -25.87 -28.48 -14.37
CA ASP A 57 -26.38 -27.22 -13.81
C ASP A 57 -25.59 -26.79 -12.57
N VAL A 58 -25.27 -27.73 -11.67
CA VAL A 58 -24.40 -27.47 -10.51
C VAL A 58 -23.01 -27.00 -10.96
N LYS A 59 -22.45 -27.58 -12.02
CA LYS A 59 -21.15 -27.15 -12.56
C LYS A 59 -21.22 -25.72 -13.10
N VAL A 60 -22.28 -25.36 -13.81
CA VAL A 60 -22.48 -24.01 -14.34
C VAL A 60 -22.70 -22.99 -13.22
N LEU A 61 -23.54 -23.32 -12.24
CA LEU A 61 -23.78 -22.45 -11.07
C LEU A 61 -22.52 -22.25 -10.26
N LYS A 62 -21.73 -23.31 -10.05
CA LYS A 62 -20.44 -23.21 -9.35
C LYS A 62 -19.47 -22.29 -10.10
N ALA A 63 -19.41 -22.38 -11.42
CA ALA A 63 -18.56 -21.51 -12.24
C ALA A 63 -19.00 -20.03 -12.17
N ARG A 64 -20.32 -19.77 -12.18
CA ARG A 64 -20.86 -18.41 -12.01
C ARG A 64 -20.58 -17.84 -10.63
N LEU A 65 -20.82 -18.63 -9.57
CA LEU A 65 -20.53 -18.23 -8.19
C LEU A 65 -19.04 -17.95 -7.99
N SER A 66 -18.15 -18.75 -8.58
CA SER A 66 -16.71 -18.46 -8.51
C SER A 66 -16.33 -17.20 -9.26
N ALA A 67 -16.95 -16.91 -10.41
CA ALA A 67 -16.69 -15.70 -11.19
C ALA A 67 -17.19 -14.44 -10.46
N GLU A 68 -18.37 -14.52 -9.85
CA GLU A 68 -18.95 -13.45 -9.04
C GLU A 68 -18.14 -13.21 -7.76
N ALA A 69 -17.65 -14.28 -7.10
CA ALA A 69 -16.74 -14.17 -5.97
C ALA A 69 -15.42 -13.50 -6.35
N THR A 70 -14.82 -13.84 -7.49
CA THR A 70 -13.59 -13.17 -7.96
C THR A 70 -13.84 -11.71 -8.35
N ALA A 71 -15.00 -11.39 -8.93
CA ALA A 71 -15.35 -10.00 -9.24
C ALA A 71 -15.56 -9.17 -7.97
N ALA A 72 -16.27 -9.73 -6.98
CA ALA A 72 -16.47 -9.08 -5.69
C ALA A 72 -15.16 -8.90 -4.91
N GLN A 73 -14.25 -9.88 -5.00
CA GLN A 73 -12.94 -9.80 -4.37
C GLN A 73 -12.05 -8.75 -5.06
N ALA A 74 -12.05 -8.68 -6.39
CA ALA A 74 -11.34 -7.64 -7.13
C ALA A 74 -11.90 -6.23 -6.84
N GLU A 75 -13.22 -6.09 -6.67
CA GLU A 75 -13.84 -4.82 -6.31
C GLU A 75 -13.55 -4.42 -4.85
N ALA A 76 -13.43 -5.39 -3.93
CA ALA A 76 -13.00 -5.15 -2.56
C ALA A 76 -11.52 -4.73 -2.49
N GLU A 77 -10.64 -5.43 -3.20
CA GLU A 77 -9.21 -5.10 -3.29
C GLU A 77 -8.99 -3.72 -3.94
N ALA A 78 -9.79 -3.35 -4.94
CA ALA A 78 -9.75 -2.01 -5.54
C ALA A 78 -10.18 -0.92 -4.56
N LYS A 79 -11.24 -1.15 -3.77
CA LYS A 79 -11.70 -0.21 -2.73
C LYS A 79 -10.71 -0.08 -1.59
N GLU A 80 -10.08 -1.17 -1.17
CA GLU A 80 -9.02 -1.15 -0.15
C GLU A 80 -7.78 -0.39 -0.65
N ALA A 81 -7.39 -0.55 -1.92
CA ALA A 81 -6.29 0.19 -2.52
C ALA A 81 -6.59 1.70 -2.64
N GLU A 82 -7.82 2.07 -3.01
CA GLU A 82 -8.26 3.47 -3.07
C GLU A 82 -8.30 4.10 -1.67
N GLN A 83 -8.80 3.39 -0.66
CA GLN A 83 -8.78 3.82 0.73
C GLN A 83 -7.37 3.92 1.31
N ALA A 84 -6.46 3.01 0.94
CA ALA A 84 -5.05 3.08 1.35
C ALA A 84 -4.37 4.31 0.73
N LEU A 85 -4.63 4.59 -0.55
CA LEU A 85 -4.10 5.78 -1.23
C LEU A 85 -4.67 7.08 -0.64
N GLU A 86 -5.96 7.10 -0.29
CA GLU A 86 -6.59 8.24 0.38
C GLU A 86 -6.03 8.42 1.81
N GLN A 87 -5.78 7.33 2.55
CA GLN A 87 -5.12 7.39 3.84
C GLN A 87 -3.67 7.87 3.74
N GLU A 88 -2.91 7.44 2.73
CA GLU A 88 -1.56 7.94 2.45
C GLU A 88 -1.58 9.42 2.08
N ALA A 89 -2.55 9.88 1.28
CA ALA A 89 -2.74 11.28 0.96
C ALA A 89 -3.14 12.11 2.20
N ILE A 90 -4.03 11.60 3.05
CA ILE A 90 -4.41 12.23 4.32
C ILE A 90 -3.24 12.25 5.30
N LEU A 91 -2.40 11.22 5.33
CA LEU A 91 -1.17 11.18 6.14
C LEU A 91 -0.15 12.19 5.60
N ALA A 92 0.06 12.26 4.28
CA ALA A 92 0.92 13.26 3.64
C ALA A 92 0.41 14.69 3.85
N GLU A 93 -0.91 14.90 3.86
CA GLU A 93 -1.52 16.21 4.10
C GLU A 93 -1.52 16.59 5.60
N LYS A 94 -1.75 15.63 6.52
CA LYS A 94 -1.55 15.82 7.97
C LYS A 94 -0.08 16.02 8.33
N GLN A 95 0.82 15.56 7.49
CA GLN A 95 2.25 15.83 7.58
C GLN A 95 2.65 17.13 6.84
N LYS A 96 1.72 18.07 6.61
CA LYS A 96 2.06 19.49 6.46
C LYS A 96 2.73 19.94 7.75
N GLU A 97 4.02 19.68 7.86
CA GLU A 97 4.84 20.14 8.97
C GLU A 97 4.69 21.67 9.06
N VAL A 98 4.61 22.20 10.29
CA VAL A 98 4.26 23.61 10.59
C VAL A 98 5.12 24.62 9.78
N TRP A 99 6.31 24.21 9.35
CA TRP A 99 7.25 25.02 8.56
C TRP A 99 7.00 25.05 7.05
N HIS A 100 6.02 24.32 6.50
CA HIS A 100 5.83 24.27 5.05
C HIS A 100 5.55 25.66 4.44
N ALA A 101 4.72 26.48 5.10
CA ALA A 101 4.45 27.84 4.66
C ALA A 101 5.73 28.71 4.71
N PHE A 102 6.44 28.67 5.84
CA PHE A 102 7.73 29.34 6.01
C PHE A 102 8.73 28.96 4.92
N LEU A 103 8.82 27.67 4.57
CA LEU A 103 9.75 27.17 3.56
C LEU A 103 9.37 27.62 2.14
N ALA A 104 8.07 27.67 1.84
CA ALA A 104 7.60 28.16 0.56
C ALA A 104 7.96 29.65 0.38
N ASP A 105 7.73 30.46 1.41
CA ASP A 105 8.07 31.89 1.40
C ASP A 105 9.59 32.11 1.32
N TYR A 106 10.37 31.32 2.07
CA TYR A 106 11.82 31.32 1.99
C TYR A 106 12.33 31.00 0.57
N ASN A 107 11.81 29.93 -0.06
CA ASN A 107 12.25 29.53 -1.40
C ASN A 107 11.88 30.57 -2.46
N ASN A 108 10.73 31.23 -2.33
CA ASN A 108 10.34 32.33 -3.21
C ASN A 108 11.28 33.53 -3.05
N LEU A 109 11.67 33.84 -1.81
CA LEU A 109 12.67 34.87 -1.50
C LEU A 109 14.03 34.49 -2.12
N ALA A 110 14.55 33.29 -1.85
CA ALA A 110 15.84 32.82 -2.33
C ALA A 110 15.94 32.80 -3.87
N ALA A 111 14.84 32.49 -4.57
CA ALA A 111 14.78 32.56 -6.04
C ALA A 111 14.79 34.01 -6.59
N SER A 112 14.56 35.01 -5.75
CA SER A 112 14.41 36.42 -6.14
C SER A 112 15.61 37.29 -5.73
N MET A 113 16.78 36.70 -5.51
CA MET A 113 17.98 37.41 -5.03
C MET A 113 18.60 38.36 -6.07
N ASP A 114 18.28 38.21 -7.35
CA ASP A 114 18.77 39.10 -8.43
C ASP A 114 18.00 40.44 -8.52
N VAL A 115 16.94 40.61 -7.73
CA VAL A 115 16.09 41.81 -7.76
C VAL A 115 16.74 42.95 -6.98
N PRO A 116 16.68 44.22 -7.47
CA PRO A 116 17.13 45.36 -6.68
C PRO A 116 16.39 45.41 -5.34
N LYS A 117 17.14 45.56 -4.25
CA LYS A 117 16.67 45.51 -2.84
C LYS A 117 16.45 44.11 -2.24
N ALA A 118 17.02 43.05 -2.83
CA ALA A 118 17.01 41.71 -2.22
C ALA A 118 17.48 41.72 -0.75
N GLN A 119 18.52 42.49 -0.41
CA GLN A 119 18.99 42.62 0.97
C GLN A 119 17.92 43.16 1.93
N GLN A 120 17.17 44.19 1.54
CA GLN A 120 16.07 44.72 2.37
C GLN A 120 14.93 43.72 2.53
N ALA A 121 14.68 42.90 1.50
CA ALA A 121 13.70 41.81 1.58
C ALA A 121 14.15 40.73 2.56
N CYS A 122 15.44 40.37 2.57
CA CYS A 122 16.03 39.44 3.55
C CYS A 122 15.92 39.98 4.98
N GLU A 123 16.27 41.25 5.21
CA GLU A 123 16.14 41.91 6.51
C GLU A 123 14.69 41.91 7.00
N ALA A 124 13.74 42.23 6.11
CA ALA A 124 12.32 42.20 6.43
C ALA A 124 11.83 40.77 6.74
N PHE A 125 12.30 39.77 5.99
CA PHE A 125 11.92 38.37 6.18
C PHE A 125 12.42 37.82 7.53
N VAL A 126 13.68 38.08 7.87
CA VAL A 126 14.30 37.71 9.15
C VAL A 126 13.53 38.33 10.31
N LYS A 127 13.21 39.63 10.21
CA LYS A 127 12.47 40.34 11.26
C LYS A 127 11.03 39.86 11.41
N THR A 128 10.33 39.61 10.30
CA THR A 128 8.91 39.19 10.30
C THR A 128 8.71 37.80 10.88
N ASN A 129 9.66 36.90 10.63
CA ASN A 129 9.61 35.52 11.11
C ASN A 129 10.40 35.30 12.42
N GLU A 130 10.91 36.38 13.03
CA GLU A 130 11.72 36.34 14.26
C GLU A 130 12.88 35.33 14.17
N LEU A 131 13.58 35.32 13.03
CA LEU A 131 14.64 34.35 12.77
C LEU A 131 15.88 34.64 13.61
N GLU A 132 16.44 33.59 14.19
CA GLU A 132 17.78 33.64 14.77
C GLU A 132 18.83 33.43 13.68
N VAL A 133 19.84 34.29 13.61
CA VAL A 133 20.90 34.19 12.61
C VAL A 133 22.22 33.76 13.26
N PHE A 134 22.93 32.84 12.61
CA PHE A 134 24.14 32.23 13.18
C PHE A 134 25.12 31.75 12.11
N VAL A 135 26.35 31.46 12.53
CA VAL A 135 27.47 30.99 11.69
C VAL A 135 28.05 29.69 12.25
N CYS A 136 28.62 28.86 11.37
CA CYS A 136 29.42 27.72 11.78
C CYS A 136 30.83 28.18 12.16
N THR A 137 31.22 28.00 13.42
CA THR A 137 32.54 28.42 13.94
C THR A 137 33.58 27.30 13.91
N ASP A 138 33.15 26.04 13.95
CA ASP A 138 34.03 24.87 13.87
C ASP A 138 33.40 23.82 12.96
N HIS A 139 33.67 23.92 11.66
CA HIS A 139 33.22 22.96 10.64
C HIS A 139 34.03 21.65 10.69
N ALA A 140 35.31 21.73 11.09
CA ALA A 140 36.24 20.61 11.13
C ALA A 140 36.19 19.80 12.43
N ALA A 141 35.20 20.04 13.29
CA ALA A 141 35.05 19.36 14.57
C ALA A 141 35.17 17.83 14.46
N GLN A 142 34.57 17.21 13.43
CA GLN A 142 34.67 15.76 13.20
C GLN A 142 36.08 15.29 12.80
N GLU A 143 36.83 16.09 12.05
CA GLU A 143 38.23 15.78 11.67
C GLU A 143 39.21 16.04 12.83
N ASN A 144 38.88 16.98 13.71
CA ASN A 144 39.64 17.35 14.91
C ASN A 144 39.34 16.50 16.15
N GLY A 145 38.54 15.43 16.01
CA GLY A 145 38.19 14.53 17.12
C GLY A 145 37.11 15.05 18.07
N GLN A 146 36.43 16.14 17.74
CA GLN A 146 35.19 16.58 18.39
C GLN A 146 33.96 15.92 17.73
N ALA A 147 32.90 15.71 18.51
CA ALA A 147 31.76 14.90 18.06
C ALA A 147 30.84 15.62 17.07
N MET A 148 30.77 16.96 17.07
CA MET A 148 29.77 17.73 16.31
C MET A 148 30.27 19.15 15.97
N PRO A 149 29.86 19.74 14.82
CA PRO A 149 30.17 21.13 14.47
C PRO A 149 29.68 22.13 15.52
N GLN A 150 30.39 23.24 15.68
CA GLN A 150 30.00 24.32 16.60
C GLN A 150 29.41 25.51 15.84
N PHE A 151 28.39 26.12 16.42
CA PHE A 151 27.70 27.27 15.86
C PHE A 151 27.58 28.39 16.88
N ALA A 152 27.69 29.64 16.42
CA ALA A 152 27.56 30.84 17.24
C ALA A 152 26.55 31.81 16.63
N ALA A 153 25.71 32.40 17.48
CA ALA A 153 24.79 33.45 17.06
C ALA A 153 25.56 34.70 16.63
N VAL A 154 25.04 35.40 15.62
CA VAL A 154 25.58 36.67 15.13
C VAL A 154 24.46 37.72 15.13
N GLU A 155 24.83 39.00 15.20
CA GLU A 155 23.85 40.10 15.15
C GLU A 155 23.59 40.57 13.71
N ASP A 156 24.57 40.41 12.82
CA ASP A 156 24.50 40.86 11.44
C ASP A 156 24.03 39.74 10.50
N ILE A 157 22.93 39.99 9.79
CA ILE A 157 22.36 39.07 8.80
C ILE A 157 23.38 38.82 7.68
N ALA A 158 24.15 39.82 7.26
CA ALA A 158 25.13 39.70 6.19
C ALA A 158 26.38 38.90 6.61
N GLN A 159 26.57 38.62 7.90
CA GLN A 159 27.66 37.76 8.39
C GLN A 159 27.16 36.35 8.74
N SER A 160 25.84 36.13 8.70
CA SER A 160 25.24 34.86 9.05
C SER A 160 25.31 33.86 7.89
N THR A 161 25.50 32.59 8.22
CA THR A 161 25.45 31.50 7.24
C THR A 161 24.09 30.81 7.24
N TYR A 162 23.40 30.86 8.39
CA TYR A 162 22.14 30.15 8.62
C TYR A 162 21.12 31.07 9.27
N TRP A 163 19.85 30.84 8.92
CA TRP A 163 18.69 31.41 9.59
C TRP A 163 17.87 30.28 10.23
N ALA A 164 17.52 30.46 11.50
CA ALA A 164 16.75 29.53 12.31
C ALA A 164 15.38 30.11 12.62
N TRP A 165 14.33 29.45 12.15
CA TRP A 165 12.95 29.73 12.50
C TRP A 165 12.54 28.92 13.75
N PRO A 166 12.10 29.58 14.84
CA PRO A 166 11.64 28.87 16.04
C PRO A 166 10.33 28.12 15.76
N VAL A 167 10.28 26.83 16.10
CA VAL A 167 9.06 26.04 15.95
C VAL A 167 8.08 26.41 17.08
N PRO A 168 6.88 26.96 16.78
CA PRO A 168 5.97 27.47 17.81
C PRO A 168 5.53 26.42 18.84
N GLU A 169 5.41 25.16 18.41
CA GLU A 169 4.91 24.05 19.23
C GLU A 169 6.01 23.33 20.02
N ALA A 170 7.29 23.62 19.76
CA ALA A 170 8.42 22.87 20.31
C ALA A 170 9.54 23.80 20.78
N VAL A 171 9.57 24.08 22.09
CA VAL A 171 10.57 24.96 22.72
C VAL A 171 11.99 24.46 22.45
N GLY A 172 12.83 25.34 21.92
CA GLY A 172 14.21 25.04 21.60
C GLY A 172 14.41 24.22 20.33
N ALA A 173 13.35 23.90 19.58
CA ALA A 173 13.44 23.31 18.25
C ALA A 173 13.37 24.40 17.17
N TYR A 174 14.23 24.27 16.16
CA TYR A 174 14.38 25.26 15.10
C TYR A 174 14.42 24.58 13.74
N ILE A 175 13.87 25.27 12.76
CA ILE A 175 13.96 24.95 11.35
C ILE A 175 15.00 25.85 10.74
N VAL A 176 16.04 25.25 10.18
CA VAL A 176 17.24 25.95 9.71
C VAL A 176 17.31 25.90 8.19
N VAL A 177 17.54 27.07 7.62
CA VAL A 177 17.73 27.31 6.18
C VAL A 177 19.03 28.08 5.97
N PRO A 178 19.72 27.92 4.83
CA PRO A 178 20.90 28.71 4.52
C PRO A 178 20.53 30.19 4.33
N ASN A 179 21.50 31.09 4.49
CA ASN A 179 21.32 32.50 4.16
C ASN A 179 21.44 32.70 2.63
N PRO A 180 20.39 33.14 1.92
CA PRO A 180 20.40 33.33 0.48
C PRO A 180 21.21 34.55 0.01
N LEU A 181 21.70 35.40 0.92
CA LEU A 181 22.56 36.54 0.57
C LEU A 181 23.95 36.11 0.09
N HIS A 182 24.38 34.91 0.48
CA HIS A 182 25.68 34.37 0.09
C HIS A 182 25.51 33.38 -1.06
N PRO A 183 26.27 33.53 -2.15
CA PRO A 183 26.30 32.50 -3.17
C PRO A 183 26.86 31.20 -2.58
N TYR A 184 26.38 30.06 -3.07
CA TYR A 184 26.89 28.76 -2.72
C TYR A 184 28.16 28.48 -3.53
N ASP A 185 29.31 28.58 -2.87
CA ASP A 185 30.63 28.32 -3.44
C ASP A 185 31.39 27.23 -2.66
N GLN A 186 32.61 26.94 -3.09
CA GLN A 186 33.45 25.91 -2.47
C GLN A 186 33.84 26.26 -1.02
N GLN A 187 33.94 27.56 -0.70
CA GLN A 187 34.28 28.00 0.65
C GLN A 187 33.10 27.79 1.58
N LEU A 188 31.89 28.21 1.19
CA LEU A 188 30.67 28.00 1.94
C LEU A 188 30.36 26.50 2.12
N HIS A 189 30.61 25.70 1.07
CA HIS A 189 30.44 24.25 1.12
C HIS A 189 31.35 23.57 2.15
N ASN A 190 32.63 23.91 2.17
CA ASN A 190 33.64 23.23 3.00
C ASN A 190 33.84 23.83 4.38
N GLU A 191 33.84 25.17 4.48
CA GLU A 191 34.17 25.92 5.70
C GLU A 191 32.93 26.50 6.38
N GLY A 192 31.85 26.73 5.63
CA GLY A 192 30.59 27.30 6.14
C GLY A 192 29.72 26.31 6.92
N GLY A 193 30.12 25.05 7.05
CA GLY A 193 29.34 24.00 7.72
C GLY A 193 28.21 23.41 6.88
N MET A 194 28.14 23.77 5.58
CA MET A 194 27.00 23.43 4.72
C MET A 194 26.95 21.95 4.39
N LYS A 195 28.10 21.30 4.13
CA LYS A 195 28.15 19.86 3.83
C LYS A 195 27.77 19.00 5.03
N GLU A 196 27.97 19.50 6.26
CA GLU A 196 27.56 18.84 7.51
C GLU A 196 26.07 19.06 7.79
N THR A 197 25.53 20.22 7.39
CA THR A 197 24.15 20.61 7.70
C THR A 197 23.13 20.17 6.64
N PHE A 198 23.53 20.16 5.37
CA PHE A 198 22.65 19.91 4.24
C PHE A 198 23.27 18.92 3.24
N ALA A 199 22.48 17.91 2.85
CA ALA A 199 22.77 17.16 1.63
C ALA A 199 22.50 18.06 0.42
N SER A 200 23.47 18.15 -0.51
CA SER A 200 23.37 18.98 -1.71
C SER A 200 23.88 18.24 -2.95
N ASN A 201 23.48 18.72 -4.13
CA ASN A 201 24.01 18.31 -5.43
C ASN A 201 25.19 19.20 -5.89
N TYR A 202 25.87 19.87 -4.96
CA TYR A 202 26.97 20.76 -5.30
C TYR A 202 28.18 19.95 -5.78
N GLU A 203 28.74 20.35 -6.92
CA GLU A 203 29.98 19.77 -7.45
C GLU A 203 31.11 20.79 -7.39
N GLN A 204 31.03 21.85 -8.20
CA GLN A 204 32.07 22.88 -8.36
C GLN A 204 31.45 24.20 -8.84
N GLY A 205 32.09 25.33 -8.52
CA GLY A 205 31.71 26.66 -9.01
C GLY A 205 30.98 27.53 -7.99
N GLU A 206 30.39 28.62 -8.47
CA GLU A 206 29.56 29.53 -7.67
C GLU A 206 28.12 29.47 -8.19
N CYS A 207 27.16 29.18 -7.31
CA CYS A 207 25.75 29.12 -7.64
C CYS A 207 24.95 30.04 -6.74
N ARG A 208 24.07 30.87 -7.32
CA ARG A 208 23.27 31.85 -6.56
C ARG A 208 21.89 31.35 -6.20
N GLU A 209 21.35 30.38 -6.94
CA GLU A 209 20.01 29.87 -6.69
C GLU A 209 20.09 28.62 -5.80
N ILE A 210 19.64 28.78 -4.54
CA ILE A 210 19.52 27.69 -3.56
C ILE A 210 18.03 27.40 -3.35
N GLN A 211 17.61 26.16 -3.63
CA GLN A 211 16.27 25.68 -3.31
C GLN A 211 16.33 24.69 -2.15
N VAL A 212 15.70 25.00 -1.02
CA VAL A 212 15.60 24.09 0.12
C VAL A 212 14.43 23.13 -0.12
N ARG A 213 14.73 21.83 -0.24
CA ARG A 213 13.73 20.75 -0.40
C ARG A 213 13.23 20.24 0.94
N LEU A 214 14.14 20.11 1.89
CA LEU A 214 13.87 19.74 3.27
C LEU A 214 14.73 20.65 4.15
N PRO A 215 14.16 21.40 5.10
CA PRO A 215 14.96 22.24 5.97
C PRO A 215 15.66 21.37 7.03
N ALA A 216 16.79 21.84 7.55
CA ALA A 216 17.49 21.14 8.62
C ALA A 216 16.77 21.39 9.95
N LYS A 217 16.78 20.41 10.86
CA LYS A 217 16.18 20.54 12.21
C LYS A 217 17.28 20.66 13.24
N PHE A 218 17.26 21.75 13.98
CA PHE A 218 18.22 22.04 15.04
C PHE A 218 17.53 22.05 16.40
N GLN A 219 18.29 21.73 17.43
CA GLN A 219 17.89 21.95 18.81
C GLN A 219 18.88 22.88 19.49
N LYS A 220 18.38 23.94 20.14
CA LYS A 220 19.17 24.87 20.93
C LYS A 220 18.95 24.61 22.41
N ARG A 221 20.02 24.26 23.15
CA ARG A 221 19.99 24.09 24.61
C ARG A 221 21.15 24.88 25.22
N ASN A 222 20.86 25.75 26.19
CA ASN A 222 21.88 26.57 26.87
C ASN A 222 22.79 27.35 25.89
N GLY A 223 22.22 27.84 24.78
CA GLY A 223 22.97 28.56 23.73
C GLY A 223 23.76 27.67 22.76
N GLN A 224 23.81 26.35 22.99
CA GLN A 224 24.47 25.41 22.09
C GLN A 224 23.48 24.86 21.06
N TRP A 225 23.87 24.95 19.79
CA TRP A 225 23.12 24.42 18.66
C TRP A 225 23.56 22.98 18.35
N LYS A 226 22.58 22.10 18.15
CA LYS A 226 22.81 20.72 17.75
C LYS A 226 21.94 20.37 16.55
N ILE A 227 22.55 19.78 15.53
CA ILE A 227 21.84 19.20 14.39
C ILE A 227 21.12 17.94 14.86
N ILE A 228 19.80 17.91 14.73
CA ILE A 228 18.96 16.73 15.02
C ILE A 228 18.68 15.98 13.74
N GLN A 229 18.43 16.70 12.65
CA GLN A 229 18.21 16.13 11.33
C GLN A 229 18.84 17.05 10.27
N PRO A 230 19.73 16.52 9.41
CA PRO A 230 20.27 17.30 8.29
C PRO A 230 19.17 17.60 7.28
N GLY A 231 19.28 18.74 6.60
CA GLY A 231 18.37 19.15 5.54
C GLY A 231 18.80 18.66 4.16
N VAL A 232 18.02 19.01 3.14
CA VAL A 232 18.31 18.74 1.72
C VAL A 232 18.12 20.03 0.93
N ILE A 233 19.16 20.45 0.22
CA ILE A 233 19.14 21.60 -0.66
C ILE A 233 19.48 21.18 -2.08
N ARG A 234 18.93 21.92 -3.04
CA ARG A 234 19.28 21.81 -4.45
C ARG A 234 19.88 23.12 -4.91
N ILE A 235 21.10 23.03 -5.39
CA ILE A 235 21.84 24.12 -6.00
C ILE A 235 21.54 24.12 -7.49
N LYS A 236 21.26 25.29 -8.06
CA LYS A 236 20.92 25.49 -9.47
C LYS A 236 21.84 26.51 -10.13
#